data_AF-A0A932UE13-F1
#
_entry.id   AF-A0A932UE13-F1
#
_cell.length_a   1.000
_cell.length_b   1.000
_cell.length_c   1.000
_cell.angle_alpha   90.00
_cell.angle_beta   90.00
_cell.angle_gamma   90.00
#
_symmetry.space_group_name_H-M   'P 1'
#
loop_
_entity.id
_entity.type
_entity.pdbx_description
1 polymer ?
#
loop_
_entity_poly.entity_id
_entity_poly.type
_entity_poly.pdbx_seq_one_letter_code
_entity_poly.pdbx_strand_id
1 'polypeptide(L)' 'MFQRLFAHRRVVIQDPSLAKAFFADTQFAWLWLLFRGYIGYDWLSHGLEKLHDPKWMVTGESLKA' A
#
# COMPACT_ATOMS: atom_id res chain seq x y z
N MET A 1 40.97 -18.13 -0.08
CA MET A 1 40.76 -17.92 1.37
C MET A 1 40.03 -16.60 1.63
N PHE A 2 38.82 -16.35 1.10
CA PHE A 2 38.04 -15.11 1.39
C PHE A 2 36.51 -15.22 1.15
N GLN A 3 35.92 -16.41 1.10
CA GLN A 3 34.51 -16.60 0.70
C GLN A 3 33.48 -16.61 1.85
N ARG A 4 33.85 -16.23 3.08
CA ARG A 4 33.00 -16.42 4.28
C ARG A 4 32.54 -15.14 5.00
N LEU A 5 32.69 -13.96 4.40
CA LEU A 5 32.54 -12.71 5.16
C LEU A 5 31.11 -12.22 5.39
N PHE A 6 30.07 -12.79 4.76
CA PHE A 6 28.68 -12.37 5.04
C PHE A 6 27.71 -13.56 5.01
N ALA A 7 27.72 -14.37 6.07
CA ALA A 7 26.57 -15.21 6.36
C ALA A 7 25.41 -14.31 6.78
N HIS A 8 24.44 -14.08 5.88
CA HIS A 8 23.19 -13.41 6.24
C HIS A 8 22.44 -14.26 7.26
N ARG A 9 22.61 -13.93 8.55
CA ARG A 9 21.88 -14.57 9.63
C ARG A 9 20.41 -14.18 9.50
N ARG A 10 19.58 -15.08 8.96
CA ARG A 10 18.13 -14.89 9.01
C ARG A 10 17.65 -15.12 10.44
N VAL A 11 17.17 -14.04 11.06
CA VAL A 11 16.45 -14.08 12.34
C VAL A 11 14.96 -14.06 12.00
N VAL A 12 14.22 -15.07 12.46
CA VAL A 12 12.76 -15.12 12.33
C VAL A 12 12.15 -14.55 13.60
N ILE A 13 11.40 -13.47 13.45
CA ILE A 13 10.64 -12.85 14.54
C ILE A 13 9.22 -13.40 14.46
N GLN A 14 8.72 -13.95 15.56
CA GLN A 14 7.35 -14.46 15.63
C GLN A 14 6.38 -13.30 15.78
N ASP A 15 5.30 -13.33 15.01
CA ASP A 15 4.28 -12.28 15.10
C ASP A 15 3.54 -12.35 16.45
N PRO A 16 3.30 -11.19 17.10
CA PRO A 16 2.48 -11.12 18.30
C PRO A 16 1.03 -11.53 17.99
N SER A 17 0.31 -11.99 19.01
CA SER A 17 -1.07 -12.51 18.88
C SER A 17 -2.01 -11.54 18.17
N LEU A 18 -1.89 -10.23 18.47
CA LEU A 18 -2.69 -9.20 17.83
C LEU A 18 -2.42 -9.08 16.33
N ALA A 19 -1.15 -9.13 15.91
CA ALA A 19 -0.78 -9.03 14.50
C ALA A 19 -1.27 -10.26 13.72
N LYS A 20 -1.18 -11.45 14.32
CA LYS A 20 -1.74 -12.67 13.72
C LYS A 20 -3.25 -12.56 13.50
N ALA A 21 -3.99 -12.05 14.49
CA ALA A 21 -5.42 -11.85 14.37
C ALA A 21 -5.78 -10.87 13.24
N PHE A 22 -5.18 -9.68 13.22
CA PHE A 22 -5.55 -8.68 12.22
C PHE A 22 -5.06 -8.97 10.80
N PHE A 23 -3.87 -9.57 10.64
CA PHE A 23 -3.21 -9.67 9.34
C PHE A 23 -3.12 -11.09 8.77
N ALA A 24 -3.19 -12.13 9.62
CA ALA A 24 -3.04 -13.53 9.19
C ALA A 24 -4.32 -14.36 9.32
N ASP A 25 -5.38 -13.82 9.95
CA ASP A 25 -6.67 -14.50 10.12
C ASP A 25 -7.71 -14.02 9.09
N THR A 26 -8.35 -14.97 8.39
CA THR A 26 -9.40 -14.71 7.39
C THR A 26 -10.66 -14.10 8.01
N GLN A 27 -10.93 -14.29 9.30
CA GLN A 27 -12.08 -13.68 9.98
C GLN A 27 -12.04 -12.14 9.93
N PHE A 28 -10.84 -11.56 9.96
CA PHE A 28 -10.64 -10.11 9.85
C PHE A 28 -10.57 -9.60 8.41
N ALA A 29 -10.68 -10.48 7.40
CA ALA A 29 -10.64 -10.06 5.99
C ALA A 29 -11.75 -9.06 5.63
N TRP A 30 -12.92 -9.16 6.25
CA TRP A 30 -14.04 -8.24 6.01
C TRP A 30 -13.74 -6.81 6.47
N LEU A 31 -13.03 -6.64 7.59
CA LEU A 31 -12.58 -5.32 8.06
C LEU A 31 -11.68 -4.67 7.00
N TRP A 32 -10.74 -5.44 6.46
CA TRP A 32 -9.85 -4.98 5.42
C TRP A 32 -10.54 -4.74 4.08
N LEU A 33 -11.58 -5.50 3.75
CA LEU A 33 -12.37 -5.28 2.55
C LEU A 33 -13.02 -3.90 2.59
N LEU A 34 -13.60 -3.51 3.74
CA LEU A 34 -14.20 -2.19 3.93
C LEU A 34 -13.15 -1.07 3.76
N PHE A 35 -12.00 -1.18 4.44
CA PHE A 35 -10.94 -0.18 4.30
C PHE A 35 -10.45 -0.06 2.86
N ARG A 36 -10.22 -1.18 2.17
CA ARG A 36 -9.78 -1.17 0.77
C ARG A 36 -10.85 -0.61 -0.16
N GLY A 37 -12.12 -0.92 0.09
CA GLY A 37 -13.24 -0.37 -0.67
C GLY A 37 -13.27 1.16 -0.57
N TYR A 38 -13.16 1.68 0.66
CA TYR A 38 -13.15 3.12 0.90
C TYR A 38 -11.93 3.82 0.29
N ILE A 39 -10.72 3.32 0.56
CA ILE A 39 -9.48 3.89 0.02
C ILE A 39 -9.48 3.83 -1.51
N GLY A 40 -9.96 2.73 -2.09
CA GLY A 40 -10.09 2.58 -3.54
C GLY A 40 -11.09 3.56 -4.14
N TYR A 41 -12.21 3.80 -3.47
CA TYR A 41 -13.20 4.81 -3.86
C TYR A 41 -12.62 6.23 -3.81
N ASP A 42 -11.92 6.58 -2.73
CA ASP A 42 -11.29 7.89 -2.57
C ASP A 42 -10.22 8.14 -3.64
N TRP A 43 -9.34 7.15 -3.87
CA TRP A 43 -8.35 7.19 -4.94
C TRP A 43 -9.00 7.34 -6.32
N LEU A 44 -10.09 6.61 -6.59
CA LEU A 44 -10.80 6.69 -7.87
C LEU A 44 -11.46 8.06 -8.07
N SER A 45 -12.10 8.59 -7.02
CA SER A 45 -12.76 9.90 -7.05
C SER A 45 -11.76 11.00 -7.40
N HIS A 46 -10.63 11.07 -6.71
CA HIS A 46 -9.56 12.02 -7.01
C HIS A 46 -8.88 11.77 -8.35
N GLY A 47 -8.78 10.51 -8.78
CA GLY A 47 -8.29 10.16 -10.10
C GLY A 47 -9.19 10.75 -11.20
N LEU A 48 -10.51 10.61 -11.07
CA LEU A 48 -11.49 11.14 -12.01
C LEU A 48 -11.50 12.67 -12.05
N GLU A 49 -11.36 13.33 -10.90
CA GLU A 49 -11.24 14.80 -10.85
C GLU A 49 -10.05 15.30 -11.68
N LYS A 50 -8.90 14.63 -11.59
CA LYS A 50 -7.72 14.96 -12.41
C LYS A 50 -7.97 14.76 -13.91
N LEU A 51 -8.73 13.73 -14.28
CA LEU A 51 -9.06 13.47 -15.69
C LEU A 51 -10.02 14.51 -16.28
N HIS A 52 -10.80 15.21 -15.46
CA HIS A 52 -11.68 16.27 -15.93
C HIS A 52 -11.06 17.67 -15.84
N ASP A 53 -9.95 17.82 -15.12
CA ASP A 53 -9.25 19.09 -14.98
C ASP A 53 -8.36 19.39 -16.21
N PRO A 54 -8.64 20.46 -16.98
CA PRO A 54 -7.81 20.87 -18.11
C PRO A 54 -6.35 21.19 -17.73
N LYS A 55 -6.09 21.53 -16.45
CA LYS A 55 -4.74 21.75 -15.94
C LYS A 55 -3.88 20.49 -15.99
N TRP A 56 -4.51 19.33 -15.86
CA TRP A 56 -3.87 18.03 -15.98
C TRP A 56 -3.90 17.50 -17.41
N MET A 57 -5.05 17.59 -18.10
CA MET A 57 -5.24 16.91 -19.39
C MET A 57 -4.84 17.72 -20.62
N VAL A 58 -4.75 19.05 -20.52
CA VAL A 58 -4.52 19.92 -21.69
C VAL A 58 -3.28 20.78 -21.52
N THR A 59 -3.20 21.55 -20.43
CA THR A 59 -2.16 22.58 -20.27
C THR A 59 -0.91 22.09 -19.53
N GLY A 60 -1.03 21.01 -18.74
CA GLY A 60 0.04 20.48 -17.92
C GLY A 60 0.50 21.43 -16.80
N GLU A 61 -0.31 22.43 -16.45
CA GLU A 61 0.00 23.40 -15.38
C GLU A 61 0.24 22.71 -14.04
N SER A 62 -0.54 21.66 -13.73
CA SER A 62 -0.43 20.90 -12.48
C SER A 62 0.88 20.10 -12.33
N LEU A 63 1.68 19.99 -13.39
CA LEU A 63 2.98 19.28 -13.38
C LEU A 63 4.16 20.23 -13.18
N LYS A 64 3.93 21.55 -13.22
CA LYS A 64 4.97 22.55 -12.99
C LYS A 64 5.19 22.66 -11.49
N ALA A 65 6.40 22.30 -11.06
CA ALA A 65 6.85 22.36 -9.67
C ALA A 65 6.95 23.79 -9.15
#